data_AF-A0A969U085-F1
#
_entry.id   AF-A0A969U085-F1
#
_cell.length_a   1.000
_cell.length_b   1.000
_cell.length_c   1.000
_cell.angle_alpha   90.00
_cell.angle_beta   90.00
_cell.angle_gamma   90.00
#
_symmetry.space_group_name_H-M   'P 1'
#
loop_
_entity.id
_entity.type
_entity.pdbx_description
1 polymer ?
#
loop_
_entity_poly.entity_id
_entity_poly.type
_entity_poly.pdbx_seq_one_letter_code
_entity_poly.pdbx_strand_id
1 'polypeptide(L)'
;MRSFGNVLRLLGKLNESQTILEQSLTIAQALNSPLDESKSLLALGNTQQAFTNRTKDLKQTDLTQISALKAINYYRQATAIANSPNHSLTTLQAQLNELSLLIELEKWSEIEELLRSLQGQMDNLPASRTSVYLKVNFARNLANLKERQQNHLFLGKNRQYV
;
A
#
# COMPACT_ATOMS: atom_id res chain seq x y z
N MET A 1 -5.20 -7.23 -19.25
CA MET A 1 -4.64 -5.86 -19.30
C MET A 1 -3.84 -5.49 -18.06
N ARG A 2 -4.29 -5.82 -16.85
CA ARG A 2 -3.53 -5.60 -15.59
C ARG A 2 -2.03 -5.94 -15.64
N SER A 3 -1.65 -7.10 -16.15
CA SER A 3 -0.24 -7.50 -16.24
C SER A 3 0.59 -6.55 -17.11
N PHE A 4 0.02 -5.99 -18.18
CA PHE A 4 0.68 -5.00 -19.01
C PHE A 4 0.87 -3.67 -18.27
N GLY A 5 -0.15 -3.21 -17.55
CA GLY A 5 -0.02 -2.05 -16.64
C GLY A 5 1.12 -2.24 -15.63
N ASN A 6 1.23 -3.42 -15.02
CA ASN A 6 2.34 -3.74 -14.12
C ASN A 6 3.72 -3.65 -14.79
N VAL A 7 3.85 -4.10 -16.04
CA VAL A 7 5.10 -3.98 -16.81
C VAL A 7 5.41 -2.51 -17.10
N LEU A 8 4.41 -1.72 -17.52
CA LEU A 8 4.58 -0.28 -17.74
C LEU A 8 5.06 0.44 -16.49
N ARG A 9 4.52 0.11 -15.31
CA ARG A 9 4.99 0.62 -14.02
C ARG A 9 6.46 0.28 -13.76
N LEU A 10 6.87 -0.97 -14.01
CA LEU A 10 8.27 -1.40 -13.84
C LEU A 10 9.22 -0.66 -14.79
N LEU A 11 8.75 -0.30 -15.98
CA LEU A 11 9.50 0.51 -16.94
C LEU A 11 9.47 2.02 -16.63
N GLY A 12 8.84 2.43 -15.51
CA GLY A 12 8.72 3.84 -15.12
C GLY A 12 7.69 4.64 -15.92
N LYS A 13 6.90 3.99 -16.79
CA LYS A 13 5.83 4.60 -17.59
C LYS A 13 4.54 4.72 -16.78
N LEU A 14 4.60 5.51 -15.71
CA LEU A 14 3.58 5.52 -14.67
C LEU A 14 2.21 6.02 -15.16
N ASN A 15 2.18 7.02 -16.04
CA ASN A 15 0.93 7.51 -16.63
C ASN A 15 0.26 6.43 -17.50
N GLU A 16 1.03 5.75 -18.36
CA GLU A 16 0.51 4.65 -19.19
C GLU A 16 0.04 3.47 -18.33
N SER A 17 0.78 3.16 -17.26
CA SER A 17 0.35 2.17 -16.26
C SER A 17 -1.01 2.51 -15.67
N GLN A 18 -1.19 3.76 -15.21
CA GLN A 18 -2.44 4.24 -14.64
C GLN A 18 -3.60 4.04 -15.63
N THR A 19 -3.46 4.53 -16.87
CA THR A 19 -4.53 4.44 -17.87
C THR A 19 -4.91 2.99 -18.20
N ILE A 20 -3.93 2.11 -18.40
CA ILE A 20 -4.21 0.70 -18.70
C ILE A 20 -4.86 -0.02 -17.51
N LEU A 21 -4.48 0.34 -16.28
CA LEU A 21 -5.05 -0.25 -15.08
C LEU A 21 -6.46 0.26 -14.77
N GLU A 22 -6.77 1.52 -15.06
CA GLU A 22 -8.13 2.06 -14.99
C GLU A 22 -9.07 1.35 -15.97
N GLN A 23 -8.62 1.11 -17.21
CA GLN A 23 -9.38 0.30 -18.17
C GLN A 23 -9.58 -1.14 -17.67
N SER A 24 -8.54 -1.73 -17.07
CA SER A 24 -8.62 -3.07 -16.46
C SER A 24 -9.65 -3.11 -15.32
N LEU A 25 -9.75 -2.04 -14.53
CA LEU A 25 -10.73 -1.89 -13.46
C LEU A 25 -12.16 -1.80 -14.03
N THR A 26 -12.39 -0.93 -15.02
CA THR A 26 -13.70 -0.80 -15.69
C THR A 26 -14.18 -2.12 -16.27
N ILE A 27 -13.29 -2.88 -16.92
CA ILE A 27 -13.62 -4.20 -17.46
C ILE A 27 -13.98 -5.17 -16.34
N ALA A 28 -13.20 -5.23 -15.25
CA ALA A 28 -13.48 -6.13 -14.13
C ALA A 28 -14.84 -5.85 -13.48
N GLN A 29 -15.19 -4.57 -13.34
CA GLN A 29 -16.49 -4.12 -12.83
C GLN A 29 -17.63 -4.51 -13.78
N ALA A 30 -17.49 -4.28 -15.08
CA ALA A 30 -18.49 -4.66 -16.08
C ALA A 30 -18.72 -6.19 -16.14
N LEU A 31 -17.67 -6.97 -15.87
CA LEU A 31 -17.73 -8.43 -15.80
C LEU A 31 -18.19 -8.95 -14.42
N ASN A 32 -18.46 -8.08 -13.45
CA ASN A 32 -18.77 -8.45 -12.07
C ASN A 32 -17.74 -9.43 -11.49
N SER A 33 -16.44 -9.13 -11.65
CA SER A 33 -15.33 -9.92 -11.10
C SER A 33 -14.67 -9.20 -9.91
N PRO A 34 -15.14 -9.40 -8.66
CA PRO A 34 -14.57 -8.75 -7.48
C PRO A 34 -13.08 -9.03 -7.28
N LEU A 35 -12.62 -10.22 -7.65
CA LEU A 35 -11.20 -10.58 -7.52
C LEU A 35 -10.33 -9.78 -8.49
N ASP A 36 -10.76 -9.62 -9.74
CA ASP A 36 -10.00 -8.85 -10.74
C ASP A 36 -10.11 -7.35 -10.51
N GLU A 37 -11.24 -6.89 -9.97
CA GLU A 37 -11.41 -5.52 -9.49
C GLU A 37 -10.42 -5.23 -8.36
N SER A 38 -10.41 -6.05 -7.30
CA SER A 38 -9.46 -5.91 -6.18
C SER A 38 -8.00 -5.96 -6.64
N LYS A 39 -7.63 -6.86 -7.57
CA LYS A 39 -6.28 -6.92 -8.14
C LYS A 39 -5.93 -5.69 -8.98
N SER A 40 -6.89 -5.11 -9.70
CA SER A 40 -6.68 -3.90 -10.50
C SER A 40 -6.52 -2.68 -9.60
N LEU A 41 -7.32 -2.57 -8.54
CA LEU A 41 -7.18 -1.55 -7.50
C LEU A 41 -5.83 -1.65 -6.77
N LEU A 42 -5.38 -2.85 -6.38
CA LEU A 42 -4.05 -3.05 -5.82
C LEU A 42 -2.95 -2.55 -6.76
N ALA A 43 -3.06 -2.84 -8.06
CA ALA A 43 -2.09 -2.41 -9.05
C ALA A 43 -2.10 -0.88 -9.27
N LEU A 44 -3.27 -0.24 -9.20
CA LEU A 44 -3.41 1.23 -9.22
C LEU A 44 -2.73 1.85 -7.98
N GLY A 45 -2.95 1.29 -6.80
CA GLY A 45 -2.27 1.70 -5.57
C GLY A 45 -0.75 1.61 -5.70
N ASN A 46 -0.24 0.51 -6.27
CA ASN A 46 1.20 0.35 -6.54
C ASN A 46 1.73 1.38 -7.55
N THR A 47 0.92 1.78 -8.53
CA THR A 47 1.28 2.83 -9.50
C THR A 47 1.36 4.20 -8.83
N GLN A 48 0.42 4.51 -7.95
CA GLN A 48 0.44 5.75 -7.16
C GLN A 48 1.59 5.77 -6.16
N GLN A 49 1.95 4.64 -5.53
CA GLN A 49 3.15 4.56 -4.71
C GLN A 49 4.44 4.80 -5.52
N ALA A 50 4.49 4.34 -6.77
CA ALA A 50 5.61 4.67 -7.65
C ALA A 50 5.65 6.16 -8.00
N PHE A 51 4.50 6.83 -8.15
CA PHE A 51 4.44 8.29 -8.26
C PHE A 51 4.96 8.96 -6.99
N THR A 52 4.56 8.50 -5.80
CA THR A 52 5.05 9.00 -4.51
C THR A 52 6.56 8.95 -4.42
N ASN A 53 7.17 7.82 -4.77
CA ASN A 53 8.62 7.68 -4.78
C ASN A 53 9.27 8.69 -5.74
N ARG A 54 8.75 8.81 -6.96
CA ARG A 54 9.27 9.77 -7.95
C ARG A 54 9.16 11.22 -7.48
N THR A 55 8.01 11.64 -6.95
CA THR A 55 7.81 13.01 -6.50
C THR A 55 8.65 13.32 -5.25
N LYS A 56 8.91 12.32 -4.41
CA LYS A 56 9.79 12.41 -3.25
C LYS A 56 11.24 12.63 -3.68
N ASP A 57 11.72 11.88 -4.67
CA ASP A 57 13.06 12.06 -5.26
C ASP A 57 13.22 13.45 -5.88
N LEU A 58 12.15 13.98 -6.47
CA LEU A 58 12.07 15.34 -7.02
C LEU A 58 11.81 16.43 -5.96
N LYS A 59 11.69 16.06 -4.68
CA LYS A 59 11.39 16.97 -3.55
C LYS A 59 10.10 17.79 -3.73
N GLN A 60 9.12 17.22 -4.43
CA GLN A 60 7.79 17.81 -4.64
C GLN A 60 6.86 17.36 -3.52
N THR A 61 6.93 18.02 -2.37
CA THR A 61 6.23 17.61 -1.14
C THR A 61 4.72 17.47 -1.35
N ASP A 62 4.06 18.45 -1.97
CA ASP A 62 2.61 18.42 -2.20
C ASP A 62 2.19 17.23 -3.08
N LEU A 63 2.92 17.01 -4.18
CA LEU A 63 2.64 15.89 -5.10
C LEU A 63 2.95 14.54 -4.46
N THR A 64 3.92 14.48 -3.55
CA THR A 64 4.24 13.30 -2.75
C THR A 64 3.09 12.96 -1.82
N GLN A 65 2.54 13.95 -1.12
CA GLN A 65 1.39 13.73 -0.25
C GLN A 65 0.15 13.31 -1.05
N ILE A 66 -0.14 14.00 -2.16
CA ILE A 66 -1.30 13.69 -3.02
C ILE A 66 -1.23 12.26 -3.55
N SER A 67 -0.08 11.85 -4.11
CA SER A 67 0.08 10.49 -4.66
C SER A 67 0.04 9.41 -3.56
N ALA A 68 0.61 9.69 -2.38
CA ALA A 68 0.54 8.76 -1.25
C ALA A 68 -0.90 8.54 -0.77
N LEU A 69 -1.69 9.61 -0.66
CA LEU A 69 -3.11 9.52 -0.29
C LEU A 69 -3.93 8.79 -1.35
N LYS A 70 -3.65 9.00 -2.65
CA LYS A 70 -4.28 8.22 -3.73
C LYS A 70 -3.94 6.74 -3.65
N ALA A 71 -2.68 6.40 -3.36
CA ALA A 71 -2.25 5.02 -3.19
C ALA A 71 -3.00 4.34 -2.03
N ILE A 72 -3.06 4.99 -0.86
CA ILE A 72 -3.82 4.52 0.31
C ILE A 72 -5.29 4.29 -0.06
N ASN A 73 -5.91 5.23 -0.77
CA ASN A 73 -7.31 5.12 -1.18
C ASN A 73 -7.55 3.89 -2.08
N TYR A 74 -6.67 3.64 -3.06
CA TYR A 74 -6.78 2.43 -3.90
C TYR A 74 -6.58 1.14 -3.10
N TYR A 75 -5.65 1.11 -2.14
CA TYR A 75 -5.47 -0.06 -1.27
C TYR A 75 -6.72 -0.33 -0.44
N ARG A 76 -7.33 0.71 0.16
CA ARG A 76 -8.60 0.57 0.90
C ARG A 76 -9.73 0.04 0.02
N GLN A 77 -9.90 0.58 -1.19
CA GLN A 77 -10.88 0.06 -2.14
C GLN A 77 -10.61 -1.42 -2.47
N ALA A 78 -9.34 -1.79 -2.72
CA ALA A 78 -8.97 -3.19 -3.00
C ALA A 78 -9.35 -4.13 -1.85
N THR A 79 -9.23 -3.67 -0.60
CA THR A 79 -9.62 -4.44 0.59
C THR A 79 -11.14 -4.51 0.79
N ALA A 80 -11.87 -3.45 0.41
CA ALA A 80 -13.33 -3.37 0.60
C ALA A 80 -14.12 -4.23 -0.40
N ILE A 81 -13.64 -4.37 -1.64
CA ILE A 81 -14.30 -5.17 -2.69
C ILE A 81 -14.22 -6.68 -2.43
N ALA A 82 -13.26 -7.12 -1.61
CA ALA A 82 -13.10 -8.53 -1.31
C ALA A 82 -14.28 -9.02 -0.43
N ASN A 83 -15.38 -9.43 -1.07
CA ASN A 83 -16.57 -10.07 -0.47
C ASN A 83 -16.28 -11.41 0.24
N SER A 84 -15.01 -11.78 0.41
CA SER A 84 -14.60 -12.97 1.14
C SER A 84 -13.64 -12.53 2.25
N PRO A 85 -14.06 -12.62 3.52
CA PRO A 85 -13.34 -12.05 4.63
C PRO A 85 -11.98 -12.75 4.78
N ASN A 86 -10.92 -11.95 4.84
CA ASN A 86 -9.67 -12.26 5.51
C ASN A 86 -8.63 -13.18 4.84
N HIS A 87 -8.75 -13.60 3.57
CA HIS A 87 -7.78 -14.60 3.02
C HIS A 87 -7.28 -14.42 1.59
N SER A 88 -7.57 -13.31 0.91
CA SER A 88 -6.92 -13.05 -0.39
C SER A 88 -5.54 -12.44 -0.17
N LEU A 89 -4.51 -13.06 -0.74
CA LEU A 89 -3.14 -12.53 -0.76
C LEU A 89 -3.09 -11.09 -1.29
N THR A 90 -4.04 -10.71 -2.16
CA THR A 90 -4.24 -9.34 -2.65
C THR A 90 -4.57 -8.36 -1.52
N THR A 91 -5.49 -8.73 -0.62
CA THR A 91 -5.94 -7.90 0.51
C THR A 91 -4.78 -7.66 1.48
N LEU A 92 -4.07 -8.71 1.85
CA LEU A 92 -2.89 -8.62 2.72
C LEU A 92 -1.80 -7.75 2.10
N GLN A 93 -1.57 -7.90 0.80
CA GLN A 93 -0.59 -7.06 0.11
C GLN A 93 -1.02 -5.59 0.07
N ALA A 94 -2.30 -5.30 -0.15
CA ALA A 94 -2.84 -3.94 -0.11
C ALA A 94 -2.67 -3.32 1.29
N GLN A 95 -3.03 -4.04 2.35
CA GLN A 95 -2.90 -3.59 3.74
C GLN A 95 -1.44 -3.36 4.13
N LEU A 96 -0.51 -4.22 3.73
CA LEU A 96 0.92 -4.02 3.99
C LEU A 96 1.51 -2.81 3.26
N ASN A 97 1.04 -2.55 2.03
CA ASN A 97 1.47 -1.39 1.28
C ASN A 97 0.85 -0.09 1.85
N GLU A 98 -0.41 -0.14 2.30
CA GLU A 98 -1.04 0.93 3.07
C GLU A 98 -0.26 1.23 4.34
N LEU A 99 0.06 0.21 5.14
CA LEU A 99 0.85 0.36 6.37
C LEU A 99 2.17 1.09 6.11
N SER A 100 2.90 0.72 5.04
CA SER A 100 4.14 1.40 4.65
C SER A 100 3.94 2.90 4.43
N LEU A 101 2.86 3.29 3.73
CA LEU A 101 2.56 4.69 3.47
C LEU A 101 2.08 5.42 4.72
N LEU A 102 1.29 4.77 5.58
CA LEU A 102 0.85 5.35 6.85
C LEU A 102 2.03 5.64 7.78
N ILE A 103 3.03 4.74 7.83
CA ILE A 103 4.28 4.94 8.57
C ILE A 103 5.06 6.13 8.00
N GLU A 104 5.20 6.21 6.67
CA GLU A 104 5.89 7.33 6.02
C GLU A 104 5.22 8.69 6.24
N LEU A 105 3.88 8.70 6.29
CA LEU A 105 3.08 9.89 6.56
C LEU A 105 2.85 10.16 8.05
N GLU A 106 3.41 9.33 8.94
CA GLU A 106 3.29 9.45 10.39
C GLU A 106 1.82 9.51 10.89
N LYS A 107 0.94 8.74 10.25
CA LYS A 107 -0.49 8.65 10.58
C LYS A 107 -0.75 7.68 11.73
N TRP A 108 -0.23 7.99 12.91
CA TRP A 108 -0.14 7.09 14.08
C TRP A 108 -1.44 6.36 14.44
N SER A 109 -2.57 7.08 14.49
CA SER A 109 -3.87 6.48 14.80
C SER A 109 -4.28 5.38 13.81
N GLU A 110 -4.10 5.65 12.50
CA GLU A 110 -4.43 4.69 11.42
C GLU A 110 -3.46 3.49 11.42
N ILE A 111 -2.19 3.69 11.81
CA ILE A 111 -1.19 2.62 11.94
C ILE A 111 -1.61 1.61 13.01
N GLU A 112 -2.02 2.08 14.20
CA GLU A 112 -2.38 1.21 15.32
C GLU A 112 -3.58 0.32 15.01
N GLU A 113 -4.60 0.89 14.36
CA GLU A 113 -5.80 0.15 13.94
C GLU A 113 -5.44 -0.96 12.94
N LEU A 114 -4.66 -0.62 11.91
CA LEU A 114 -4.27 -1.55 10.86
C LEU A 114 -3.35 -2.67 11.38
N LEU A 115 -2.43 -2.36 12.29
CA LEU A 115 -1.53 -3.35 12.89
C LEU A 115 -2.28 -4.42 13.70
N ARG A 116 -3.26 -4.01 14.52
CA ARG A 116 -4.08 -4.96 15.28
C ARG A 116 -4.78 -5.96 14.37
N SER A 117 -5.30 -5.49 13.23
CA SER A 117 -5.95 -6.33 12.22
C SER A 117 -4.96 -7.27 11.51
N LEU A 118 -3.77 -6.77 11.16
CA LEU A 118 -2.76 -7.55 10.42
C LEU A 118 -2.08 -8.64 11.25
N GLN A 119 -1.84 -8.39 12.54
CA GLN A 119 -1.09 -9.32 13.39
C GLN A 119 -1.76 -10.70 13.45
N GLY A 120 -3.08 -10.76 13.69
CA GLY A 120 -3.82 -12.02 13.70
C GLY A 120 -3.88 -12.74 12.34
N GLN A 121 -3.75 -12.00 11.24
CA GLN A 121 -3.76 -12.60 9.89
C GLN A 121 -2.41 -13.19 9.51
N MET A 122 -1.30 -12.56 9.92
CA MET A 122 0.06 -13.00 9.59
C MET A 122 0.43 -14.35 10.23
N ASP A 123 -0.10 -14.62 11.42
CA ASP A 123 0.16 -15.86 12.15
C ASP A 123 -0.51 -17.08 11.51
N ASN A 124 -1.63 -16.87 10.80
CA ASN A 124 -2.46 -17.92 10.20
C ASN A 124 -2.19 -18.16 8.71
N LEU A 125 -1.15 -17.53 8.12
CA LEU A 125 -0.87 -17.70 6.69
C LEU A 125 -0.40 -19.13 6.35
N PRO A 126 -1.00 -19.78 5.34
CA PRO A 126 -0.56 -21.09 4.88
C PRO A 126 0.88 -21.02 4.35
N ALA A 127 1.63 -22.11 4.47
CA ALA A 127 3.02 -22.14 3.97
C ALA A 127 3.05 -21.97 2.44
N SER A 128 3.65 -20.87 1.97
CA SER A 128 3.86 -20.61 0.55
C SER A 128 4.98 -19.58 0.35
N ARG A 129 5.54 -19.51 -0.86
CA ARG A 129 6.48 -18.43 -1.22
C ARG A 129 5.87 -17.04 -1.03
N THR A 130 4.59 -16.87 -1.33
CA THR A 130 3.89 -15.59 -1.15
C THR A 130 3.74 -15.25 0.33
N SER A 131 3.48 -16.22 1.20
CA SER A 131 3.39 -16.01 2.65
C SER A 131 4.73 -15.57 3.24
N VAL A 132 5.85 -16.13 2.75
CA VAL A 132 7.19 -15.65 3.13
C VAL A 132 7.38 -14.19 2.72
N TYR A 133 7.03 -13.84 1.49
CA TYR A 133 7.11 -12.45 1.01
C TYR A 133 6.29 -11.48 1.87
N LEU A 134 5.05 -11.84 2.20
CA LEU A 134 4.18 -11.01 3.04
C LEU A 134 4.75 -10.83 4.45
N LYS A 135 5.26 -11.91 5.08
CA LYS A 135 5.91 -11.85 6.40
C LYS A 135 7.17 -10.98 6.39
N VAL A 136 7.99 -11.06 5.35
CA VAL A 136 9.18 -10.20 5.19
C VAL A 136 8.77 -8.72 5.04
N ASN A 137 7.74 -8.43 4.24
CA ASN A 137 7.23 -7.08 4.09
C ASN A 137 6.63 -6.54 5.41
N PHE A 138 5.91 -7.38 6.16
CA PHE A 138 5.41 -7.02 7.47
C PHE A 138 6.54 -6.70 8.46
N ALA A 139 7.56 -7.56 8.56
CA ALA A 139 8.72 -7.34 9.41
C ALA A 139 9.47 -6.04 9.06
N ARG A 140 9.60 -5.73 7.76
CA ARG A 140 10.18 -4.45 7.30
C ARG A 140 9.35 -3.25 7.78
N ASN A 141 8.03 -3.31 7.67
CA ASN A 141 7.16 -2.24 8.16
C ASN A 141 7.32 -2.04 9.67
N LEU A 142 7.36 -3.13 10.46
CA LEU A 142 7.58 -3.05 11.91
C LEU A 142 8.95 -2.43 12.26
N ALA A 143 10.00 -2.77 11.52
CA ALA A 143 11.32 -2.18 11.71
C ALA A 143 11.31 -0.65 11.43
N ASN A 144 10.71 -0.24 10.31
CA ASN A 144 10.57 1.17 9.95
C ASN A 144 9.73 1.95 10.98
N LEU A 145 8.64 1.35 11.48
CA LEU A 145 7.80 1.94 12.50
C LEU A 145 8.59 2.21 13.79
N LYS A 146 9.38 1.23 14.25
CA LYS A 146 10.20 1.35 15.44
C LYS A 146 11.23 2.49 15.30
N GLU A 147 11.90 2.58 14.15
CA GLU A 147 12.85 3.65 13.85
C GLU A 147 12.18 5.03 13.88
N ARG A 148 11.01 5.16 13.25
CA ARG A 148 10.22 6.40 13.22
C ARG A 148 9.75 6.83 14.62
N GLN A 149 9.28 5.89 15.43
CA GLN A 149 8.88 6.17 16.81
C GLN A 149 10.06 6.65 17.66
N GLN A 150 11.24 6.04 17.51
CA GLN A 150 12.45 6.48 18.22
C GLN A 150 12.85 7.91 17.84
N ASN A 151 12.81 8.24 16.54
CA ASN A 151 13.08 9.59 16.04
C ASN A 151 12.04 10.60 16.54
N HIS A 152 10.76 10.22 16.57
CA HIS A 152 9.68 11.06 17.09
C HIS A 152 9.86 11.36 18.59
N LEU A 153 10.17 10.35 19.41
CA LEU A 153 10.46 10.53 20.84
C LEU A 153 11.69 11.43 21.07
N PHE A 154 12.72 11.34 20.22
CA PHE A 154 13.90 12.18 20.30
C PHE A 154 13.59 13.65 19.98
N LEU A 155 12.81 13.91 18.92
CA LEU A 155 12.39 15.27 18.55
C LEU A 155 11.40 15.88 19.56
N GLY A 156 10.52 15.07 20.15
CA GLY A 156 9.60 15.50 21.20
C GLY A 156 10.30 15.96 22.48
N LYS A 157 11.42 15.31 22.84
CA LYS A 157 12.25 15.71 23.99
C LYS A 157 13.04 17.01 23.73
N ASN A 158 13.49 17.25 22.51
CA ASN A 158 14.26 18.46 22.17
C ASN A 158 13.41 19.73 22.02
N ARG A 159 12.09 19.62 21.91
CA ARG A 159 11.18 20.80 21.94
C ARG A 159 10.85 21.31 23.34
N GLN A 160 11.29 20.64 24.40
CA GLN A 160 11.13 21.11 25.78
C GLN A 160 12.33 21.91 26.32
N TYR A 161 13.33 22.19 25.47
CA TYR A 161 14.56 22.90 25.84
C TYR A 161 14.84 24.16 24.98
N VAL A 162 13.82 24.69 24.30
CA VAL A 162 13.86 25.99 23.60
C VAL A 162 12.68 26.82 24.09
#